data_AF-A0A3C0GT33-F1
#
_entry.id   AF-A0A3C0GT33-F1
#
_cell.length_a   1.000
_cell.length_b   1.000
_cell.length_c   1.000
_cell.angle_alpha   90.00
_cell.angle_beta   90.00
_cell.angle_gamma   90.00
#
_symmetry.space_group_name_H-M   'P 1'
#
loop_
_entity.id
_entity.type
_entity.pdbx_description
1 polymer ?
#
loop_
_entity_poly.entity_id
_entity_poly.type
_entity_poly.pdbx_seq_one_letter_code
_entity_poly.pdbx_strand_id
1 'polypeptide(L)'
;MSEHDYPESSLVEHLIELRARLVRAIVGLLAVLLVLLPFSRKIYTWLAEPLISQLPNGQTMIATNPAGAFFAPLKLTFFVALFVAVPWLLYQLWSFVAPGLYAREKRLAVPLLV
;
A
#
# COMPACT_ATOMS: atom_id res chain seq x y z
N MET A 1 -36.81 -4.24 32.32
CA MET A 1 -35.72 -5.18 32.00
C MET A 1 -34.83 -4.45 31.00
N SER A 2 -33.67 -3.97 31.43
CA SER A 2 -32.79 -3.10 30.64
C SER A 2 -31.91 -3.93 29.70
N GLU A 3 -32.33 -4.09 28.45
CA GLU A 3 -31.47 -4.56 27.37
C GLU A 3 -30.70 -3.36 26.79
N HIS A 4 -29.52 -3.10 27.35
CA HIS A 4 -28.54 -2.22 26.71
C HIS A 4 -27.57 -3.08 25.88
N ASP A 5 -27.95 -3.39 24.64
CA ASP A 5 -27.12 -4.10 23.67
C ASP A 5 -26.45 -3.12 22.67
N TYR A 6 -25.52 -2.31 23.16
CA TYR A 6 -24.77 -1.35 22.31
C TYR A 6 -23.28 -1.28 22.70
N PRO A 7 -22.49 -2.30 22.28
CA PRO A 7 -21.15 -2.01 21.73
C PRO A 7 -20.72 -2.90 20.54
N GLU A 8 -21.41 -4.01 20.25
CA GLU A 8 -20.95 -4.98 19.22
C GLU A 8 -21.15 -4.47 17.78
N SER A 9 -22.20 -3.70 17.50
CA SER A 9 -22.45 -3.19 16.14
C SER A 9 -21.31 -2.30 15.64
N SER A 10 -20.70 -1.47 16.52
CA SER A 10 -19.67 -0.51 16.11
C SER A 10 -18.34 -1.15 15.73
N LEU A 11 -17.88 -2.18 16.46
CA LEU A 11 -16.63 -2.89 16.13
C LEU A 11 -16.77 -3.70 14.84
N VAL A 12 -17.91 -4.39 14.68
CA VAL A 12 -18.20 -5.17 13.47
C VAL A 12 -18.31 -4.25 12.26
N GLU A 13 -18.99 -3.10 12.37
CA GLU A 13 -19.07 -2.09 11.32
C GLU A 13 -17.69 -1.55 10.92
N HIS A 14 -16.83 -1.24 11.89
CA HIS A 14 -15.47 -0.74 11.61
C HIS A 14 -14.59 -1.80 10.93
N LEU A 15 -14.71 -3.08 11.29
CA LEU A 15 -14.01 -4.18 10.63
C LEU A 15 -14.51 -4.41 9.19
N ILE A 16 -15.82 -4.24 8.95
CA ILE A 16 -16.41 -4.32 7.60
C ILE A 16 -15.86 -3.18 6.73
N GLU A 17 -15.77 -1.98 7.28
CA GLU A 17 -15.17 -0.83 6.61
C GLU A 17 -13.69 -1.07 6.26
N LEU A 18 -12.91 -1.59 7.22
CA LEU A 18 -11.50 -1.95 7.00
C LEU A 18 -11.35 -2.92 5.83
N ARG A 19 -12.13 -4.00 5.82
CA ARG A 19 -12.11 -5.00 4.74
C ARG A 19 -12.39 -4.36 3.38
N ALA A 20 -13.45 -3.55 3.29
CA ALA A 20 -13.83 -2.90 2.04
C ALA A 20 -12.76 -1.93 1.53
N ARG A 21 -12.10 -1.21 2.44
CA ARG A 21 -10.99 -0.28 2.11
C ARG A 21 -9.72 -1.05 1.71
N LEU A 22 -9.39 -2.13 2.41
CA LEU A 22 -8.26 -2.99 2.09
C LEU A 22 -8.39 -3.60 0.68
N VAL A 23 -9.57 -4.10 0.33
CA VAL A 23 -9.82 -4.64 -1.03
C VAL A 23 -9.64 -3.54 -2.08
N ARG A 24 -10.19 -2.34 -1.88
CA ARG A 24 -10.01 -1.21 -2.80
C ARG A 24 -8.55 -0.76 -2.92
N ALA A 25 -7.81 -0.75 -1.82
CA ALA A 25 -6.38 -0.44 -1.79
C ALA A 25 -5.58 -1.46 -2.62
N ILE A 26 -5.82 -2.77 -2.40
CA ILE A 26 -5.18 -3.86 -3.13
C ILE A 26 -5.51 -3.80 -4.62
N VAL A 27 -6.79 -3.61 -4.99
CA VAL A 27 -7.21 -3.52 -6.39
C VAL A 27 -6.52 -2.34 -7.09
N GLY A 28 -6.44 -1.18 -6.45
CA GLY A 28 -5.73 -0.03 -7.01
C GLY A 28 -4.23 -0.29 -7.20
N LEU A 29 -3.57 -0.89 -6.20
CA LEU A 29 -2.17 -1.28 -6.32
C LEU A 29 -1.94 -2.31 -7.44
N LEU A 30 -2.81 -3.32 -7.53
CA LEU A 30 -2.72 -4.34 -8.59
C LEU A 30 -2.97 -3.73 -9.97
N ALA A 31 -3.89 -2.78 -10.11
CA ALA A 31 -4.12 -2.08 -11.38
C ALA A 31 -2.85 -1.35 -11.84
N VAL A 32 -2.21 -0.58 -10.94
CA VAL A 32 -0.94 0.10 -11.23
C VAL A 32 0.16 -0.91 -11.56
N LEU A 33 0.29 -1.98 -10.76
CA LEU A 33 1.28 -3.03 -10.98
C LEU A 33 1.12 -3.65 -12.37
N LEU A 34 -0.10 -4.07 -12.74
CA LEU A 34 -0.40 -4.69 -14.04
C LEU A 34 -0.03 -3.77 -15.21
N VAL A 35 -0.23 -2.46 -15.07
CA VAL A 35 0.19 -1.47 -16.08
C VAL A 35 1.71 -1.36 -16.17
N LEU A 36 2.43 -1.48 -15.05
CA LEU A 36 3.89 -1.37 -15.01
C LEU A 36 4.62 -2.68 -15.37
N LEU A 37 3.99 -3.85 -15.22
CA LEU A 37 4.60 -5.16 -15.49
C LEU A 37 5.26 -5.29 -16.87
N PRO A 38 4.64 -4.85 -18.00
CA PRO A 38 5.27 -4.90 -19.32
C PRO A 38 6.58 -4.11 -19.39
N PHE A 39 6.73 -3.08 -18.55
CA PHE A 39 7.89 -2.20 -18.49
C PHE A 39 8.94 -2.64 -17.46
N SER A 40 8.73 -3.77 -16.78
CA SER A 40 9.57 -4.26 -15.68
C SER A 40 11.06 -4.32 -16.02
N ARG A 41 11.40 -4.85 -17.21
CA ARG A 41 12.80 -4.92 -17.69
C ARG A 41 13.40 -3.53 -17.86
N LYS A 42 12.66 -2.59 -18.43
CA LYS A 42 13.11 -1.22 -18.68
C LYS A 42 13.35 -0.46 -17.38
N ILE A 43 12.45 -0.60 -16.41
CA ILE A 43 12.58 -0.03 -15.07
C ILE A 43 13.85 -0.57 -14.40
N TYR A 44 14.07 -1.89 -14.50
CA TYR A 44 15.24 -2.54 -13.94
C TYR A 44 16.55 -2.08 -14.57
N THR A 45 16.64 -2.06 -15.91
CA THR A 45 17.87 -1.61 -16.58
C THR A 45 18.18 -0.14 -16.28
N TRP A 46 17.16 0.71 -16.22
CA TRP A 46 17.34 2.13 -15.90
C TRP A 46 17.88 2.35 -14.49
N LEU A 47 17.40 1.56 -13.51
CA LEU A 47 17.93 1.63 -12.15
C LEU A 47 19.31 0.97 -12.01
N ALA A 48 19.59 -0.08 -12.79
CA ALA A 48 20.87 -0.79 -12.76
C ALA A 48 21.99 -0.07 -13.51
N GLU A 49 21.67 0.75 -14.52
CA GLU A 49 22.62 1.50 -15.34
C GLU A 49 23.69 2.29 -14.55
N PRO A 50 23.34 3.11 -13.53
CA PRO A 50 24.35 3.82 -12.74
C PRO A 50 25.26 2.85 -11.97
N LEU A 51 24.74 1.71 -11.50
CA LEU A 51 25.54 0.69 -10.85
C LEU A 51 26.52 0.06 -11.85
N ILE A 52 26.03 -0.25 -13.06
CA ILE A 52 26.81 -0.83 -14.16
C ILE A 52 27.97 0.10 -14.56
N SER A 53 27.72 1.41 -14.65
CA SER A 53 28.74 2.42 -15.00
C SER A 53 29.86 2.57 -13.98
N GLN A 54 29.65 2.12 -12.74
CA GLN A 54 30.61 2.20 -11.64
C GLN A 54 31.40 0.89 -11.47
N LEU A 55 31.13 -0.15 -12.28
CA LEU A 55 31.91 -1.38 -12.21
C LEU A 55 33.33 -1.15 -12.76
N PRO A 56 34.34 -1.78 -12.14
CA PRO A 56 35.70 -1.81 -12.68
C PRO A 56 35.69 -2.39 -14.11
N ASN A 57 36.52 -1.81 -14.98
CA ASN A 57 36.65 -2.25 -16.38
C ASN A 57 36.83 -3.77 -16.46
N GLY A 58 35.87 -4.46 -17.08
CA GLY A 58 35.88 -5.92 -17.29
C GLY A 58 34.99 -6.74 -16.36
N GLN A 59 34.32 -6.15 -15.36
CA GLN A 59 33.29 -6.86 -14.59
C GLN A 59 31.91 -6.74 -15.26
N THR A 60 31.15 -7.84 -15.21
CA THR A 60 29.78 -7.92 -15.71
C THR A 60 28.83 -8.26 -14.55
N MET A 61 27.58 -7.79 -14.64
CA MET A 61 26.55 -8.20 -13.69
C MET A 61 26.27 -9.69 -13.88
N ILE A 62 26.67 -10.49 -12.89
CA ILE A 62 26.37 -11.92 -12.82
C ILE A 62 25.15 -12.16 -11.93
N ALA A 63 24.17 -12.89 -12.46
CA ALA A 63 23.05 -13.37 -11.67
C ALA A 63 23.52 -14.51 -10.76
N THR A 64 23.71 -14.21 -9.47
CA THR A 64 24.13 -15.20 -8.46
C THR A 64 23.04 -16.24 -8.17
N ASN A 65 21.80 -15.97 -8.56
CA ASN A 65 20.67 -16.88 -8.41
C ASN A 65 19.94 -17.00 -9.75
N PRO A 66 19.71 -18.22 -10.28
CA PRO A 66 18.96 -18.42 -11.53
C PRO A 66 17.55 -17.83 -11.48
N ALA A 67 16.90 -17.86 -10.33
CA ALA A 67 15.59 -17.21 -10.13
C ALA A 67 15.71 -15.68 -10.02
N GLY A 68 16.89 -15.17 -9.65
CA GLY A 68 17.16 -13.74 -9.48
C GLY A 68 16.95 -12.93 -10.76
N ALA A 69 17.31 -13.49 -11.92
CA ALA A 69 17.11 -12.84 -13.22
C ALA A 69 15.63 -12.56 -13.55
N PHE A 70 14.72 -13.38 -13.02
CA PHE A 70 13.28 -13.21 -13.19
C PHE A 70 12.66 -12.36 -12.07
N PHE A 71 12.98 -12.68 -10.81
CA PHE A 71 12.34 -12.02 -9.66
C PHE A 71 12.88 -10.62 -9.38
N ALA A 72 14.12 -10.28 -9.75
CA ALA A 72 14.67 -8.96 -9.43
C ALA A 72 13.92 -7.82 -10.17
N PRO A 73 13.69 -7.89 -11.49
CA PRO A 73 12.86 -6.88 -12.17
C PRO A 73 11.44 -6.83 -11.63
N LEU A 74 10.83 -7.99 -11.35
CA LEU A 74 9.46 -8.09 -10.84
C LEU A 74 9.32 -7.44 -9.46
N LYS A 75 10.23 -7.75 -8.52
CA LYS A 75 10.26 -7.17 -7.17
C LYS A 75 10.44 -5.65 -7.24
N LEU A 76 11.36 -5.18 -8.08
CA LEU A 76 11.56 -3.75 -8.25
C LEU A 76 10.29 -3.07 -8.78
N THR A 77 9.65 -3.68 -9.78
CA THR A 77 8.42 -3.14 -10.39
C THR A 77 7.29 -3.07 -9.37
N PHE A 78 7.18 -4.06 -8.49
CA PHE A 78 6.24 -4.04 -7.36
C PHE A 78 6.46 -2.83 -6.45
N PHE A 79 7.70 -2.55 -6.05
CA PHE A 79 8.00 -1.37 -5.24
C PHE A 79 7.70 -0.06 -5.97
N VAL A 80 8.05 0.05 -7.24
CA VAL A 80 7.71 1.24 -8.04
C VAL A 80 6.20 1.42 -8.13
N ALA A 81 5.45 0.34 -8.38
CA ALA A 81 3.98 0.38 -8.38
C ALA A 81 3.42 0.80 -7.01
N LEU A 82 4.02 0.34 -5.91
CA LEU A 82 3.66 0.75 -4.56
C LEU A 82 3.83 2.27 -4.38
N PHE A 83 4.98 2.82 -4.78
CA PHE A 83 5.24 4.26 -4.72
C PHE A 83 4.26 5.07 -5.58
N VAL A 84 3.97 4.62 -6.79
CA VAL A 84 2.99 5.27 -7.68
C VAL A 84 1.57 5.20 -7.08
N ALA A 85 1.22 4.09 -6.42
CA ALA A 85 -0.08 3.92 -5.78
C ALA A 85 -0.22 4.65 -4.43
N VAL A 86 0.83 5.28 -3.89
CA VAL A 86 0.82 5.95 -2.58
C VAL A 86 -0.37 6.91 -2.41
N PRO A 87 -0.71 7.81 -3.35
CA PRO A 87 -1.84 8.73 -3.17
C PRO A 87 -3.17 7.99 -2.96
N TRP A 88 -3.39 6.89 -3.69
CA TRP A 88 -4.56 6.04 -3.54
C TRP A 88 -4.55 5.27 -2.21
N LEU A 89 -3.41 4.68 -1.85
CA LEU A 89 -3.26 3.93 -0.61
C LEU A 89 -3.46 4.84 0.60
N LEU A 90 -2.88 6.04 0.59
CA LEU A 90 -3.07 7.05 1.63
C LEU A 90 -4.53 7.50 1.71
N TYR A 91 -5.21 7.69 0.58
CA TYR A 91 -6.64 8.03 0.58
C TYR A 91 -7.47 6.93 1.26
N GLN A 92 -7.25 5.65 0.92
CA GLN A 92 -7.96 4.53 1.54
C GLN A 92 -7.63 4.38 3.03
N LEU A 93 -6.37 4.63 3.42
CA LEU A 93 -5.94 4.59 4.81
C LEU A 93 -6.53 5.74 5.63
N TRP A 94 -6.43 6.97 5.14
CA TRP A 94 -6.92 8.16 5.85
C TRP A 94 -8.42 8.11 6.08
N SER A 95 -9.15 7.65 5.07
CA SER A 95 -10.60 7.54 5.14
C SER A 95 -11.07 6.46 6.14
N PHE A 96 -10.22 5.48 6.48
CA PHE A 96 -10.44 4.55 7.60
C PHE A 96 -10.13 5.17 8.96
N VAL A 97 -9.03 5.94 9.05
CA VAL A 97 -8.56 6.54 10.32
C VAL A 97 -9.42 7.72 10.76
N ALA A 98 -9.87 8.56 9.82
CA ALA A 98 -10.69 9.75 10.09
C ALA A 98 -11.92 9.47 10.97
N PRO A 99 -12.80 8.49 10.68
CA PRO A 99 -13.96 8.22 11.53
C PRO A 99 -13.58 7.82 12.96
N GLY A 100 -12.48 7.07 13.15
CA GLY A 100 -12.01 6.66 14.48
C GLY A 100 -11.42 7.82 15.33
N LEU A 101 -10.84 8.83 14.70
CA LEU A 101 -10.28 10.00 15.38
C LEU A 101 -11.37 11.02 15.74
N TYR A 102 -12.29 11.33 14.80
CA TYR A 102 -13.39 12.28 15.03
C TYR A 102 -14.47 11.76 15.98
N ALA A 103 -14.68 10.43 16.07
CA ALA A 103 -15.57 9.84 17.07
C ALA A 103 -15.13 10.17 18.51
N ARG A 104 -13.82 10.35 18.73
CA ARG A 104 -13.24 10.68 20.03
C ARG A 104 -13.40 12.17 20.38
N GLU A 105 -13.34 13.06 19.38
CA GLU A 105 -13.58 14.50 19.57
C GLU A 105 -15.06 14.83 19.84
N LYS A 106 -16.00 14.16 19.17
CA LYS A 106 -17.44 14.39 19.42
C LYS A 106 -17.87 14.03 20.85
N ARG A 107 -17.24 13.03 21.48
CA ARG A 107 -17.58 12.60 22.84
C ARG A 107 -17.16 13.61 23.93
N LEU A 108 -16.21 14.50 23.63
CA LEU A 108 -15.76 15.56 24.55
C LEU A 108 -16.57 16.86 24.44
N ALA A 109 -17.30 17.08 23.34
CA ALA A 109 -18.10 18.28 23.14
C ALA A 109 -19.53 18.18 23.71
N VAL A 110 -20.07 16.97 23.89
CA VAL A 110 -21.42 16.74 24.43
C VAL A 110 -21.59 17.16 25.91
N PRO A 111 -20.61 17.02 26.83
CA PRO A 111 -20.80 17.42 28.22
C PRO A 111 -20.55 18.92 28.49
N LEU A 112 -20.13 19.72 27.50
CA LEU A 112 -19.93 21.17 27.66
C LEU A 112 -21.17 22.02 27.32
N LEU A 113 -22.25 21.38 26.85
CA LEU A 113 -23.49 22.03 26.41
C LEU A 113 -24.67 21.84 27.37
N VAL A 114 -24.40 21.41 28.61
CA VAL A 114 -25.35 21.42 29.74
C VAL A 114 -24.72 22.16 30.90
#